data_AF-A0A067M575-F1
#
_entry.id   AF-A0A067M575-F1
#
_cell.length_a   1.000
_cell.length_b   1.000
_cell.length_c   1.000
_cell.angle_alpha   90.00
_cell.angle_beta   90.00
_cell.angle_gamma   90.00
#
_symmetry.space_group_name_H-M   'P 1'
#
loop_
_entity.id
_entity.type
_entity.pdbx_description
1 polymer ?
#
loop_
_entity_poly.entity_id
_entity_poly.type
_entity_poly.pdbx_seq_one_letter_code
_entity_poly.pdbx_strand_id
1 'polypeptide(L)'
;MKHYYHSSACAPPEGQVALKRATWPPVPPVLQMAPNFVVAPKAPTLVNLKFIDVLKNATPGGSVPDFFHSLQDPSFHPQVITAANEGEILANCKWVDEMIIGHTFFEGDIFIGGLKPPTFNYTVLVEIMNISYGTNRTQAVLDYYKITPDLSSYLLEFAAGYLFGDILLSQDINNIVKQIATTSNDTKPVYYYNFGQQNPIEDSPLFGYAHHEIDLLYLFQDYNPYFYYDYDRYAAVEFGKAWLAFVNGRAPWTPFTIGGGEVAATLRDRVQEFKRADDHYGRYRFWEFLDKLGIDDTVGQFFT
;
A
#
# COMPACT_ATOMS: atom_id res chain seq x y z
N MET A 1 -19.37 7.60 13.44
CA MET A 1 -18.84 6.29 13.03
C MET A 1 -18.09 6.55 11.72
N LYS A 2 -16.75 6.67 11.76
CA LYS A 2 -15.93 6.95 10.57
C LYS A 2 -15.39 5.60 10.07
N HIS A 3 -15.59 5.31 8.78
CA HIS A 3 -15.20 4.05 8.15
C HIS A 3 -13.74 4.10 7.70
N TYR A 4 -12.98 3.01 7.94
CA TYR A 4 -11.69 2.74 7.28
C TYR A 4 -11.95 2.20 5.87
N TYR A 5 -11.28 2.72 4.85
CA TYR A 5 -11.52 2.34 3.45
C TYR A 5 -10.25 2.30 2.59
N HIS A 6 -10.16 1.25 1.76
CA HIS A 6 -9.47 1.25 0.47
C HIS A 6 -10.20 2.17 -0.54
N SER A 7 -9.47 2.66 -1.54
CA SER A 7 -9.68 3.84 -2.41
C SER A 7 -11.01 3.99 -3.21
N SER A 8 -12.18 3.80 -2.62
CA SER A 8 -13.48 4.19 -3.19
C SER A 8 -13.83 5.68 -3.02
N ALA A 9 -12.81 6.54 -2.95
CA ALA A 9 -12.79 7.69 -2.06
C ALA A 9 -13.66 8.91 -2.44
N CYS A 10 -14.44 8.91 -3.53
CA CYS A 10 -15.16 10.12 -3.97
C CYS A 10 -16.65 9.94 -4.33
N ALA A 11 -17.24 8.76 -4.17
CA ALA A 11 -18.69 8.63 -4.28
C ALA A 11 -19.36 9.33 -3.07
N PRO A 12 -20.30 10.26 -3.28
CA PRO A 12 -20.99 10.92 -2.17
C PRO A 12 -21.84 9.90 -1.38
N PRO A 13 -21.94 10.01 -0.05
CA PRO A 13 -22.87 9.19 0.72
C PRO A 13 -24.31 9.56 0.34
N GLU A 14 -25.01 8.68 -0.38
CA GLU A 14 -26.43 8.86 -0.64
C GLU A 14 -27.23 8.69 0.66
N GLY A 15 -27.96 9.74 1.03
CA GLY A 15 -29.00 9.66 2.04
C GLY A 15 -30.15 8.75 1.57
N GLN A 16 -30.46 7.74 2.37
CA GLN A 16 -31.69 6.92 2.32
C GLN A 16 -32.15 6.50 0.92
N VAL A 17 -31.47 5.51 0.33
CA VAL A 17 -32.06 4.73 -0.76
C VAL A 17 -33.11 3.80 -0.16
N ALA A 18 -34.38 4.22 -0.21
CA ALA A 18 -35.48 3.28 -0.14
C ALA A 18 -35.33 2.30 -1.32
N LEU A 19 -35.09 1.01 -1.01
CA LEU A 19 -35.05 -0.08 -1.98
C LEU A 19 -36.39 -0.17 -2.73
N LYS A 20 -36.54 0.62 -3.79
CA LYS A 20 -37.49 0.35 -4.86
C LYS A 20 -36.74 -0.47 -5.92
N ARG A 21 -37.32 -1.61 -6.31
CA ARG A 21 -36.82 -2.43 -7.42
C ARG A 21 -36.58 -1.54 -8.64
N ALA A 22 -35.31 -1.35 -9.00
CA ALA A 22 -34.92 -0.66 -10.20
C ALA A 22 -35.27 -1.52 -11.42
N THR A 23 -36.05 -0.96 -12.35
CA THR A 23 -36.14 -1.46 -13.72
C THR A 23 -35.00 -0.84 -14.51
N TRP A 24 -34.16 -1.68 -15.10
CA TRP A 24 -33.01 -1.26 -15.91
C TRP A 24 -33.47 -0.50 -17.16
N PRO A 25 -32.91 0.69 -17.47
CA PRO A 25 -33.09 1.31 -18.77
C PRO A 25 -32.33 0.54 -19.86
N PRO A 26 -32.75 0.65 -21.15
CA PRO A 26 -32.05 0.00 -22.25
C PRO A 26 -30.64 0.57 -22.44
N VAL A 27 -29.70 -0.33 -22.72
CA VAL A 27 -28.28 -0.06 -22.94
C VAL A 27 -28.08 0.86 -24.15
N PRO A 28 -27.33 1.97 -24.05
CA PRO A 28 -26.98 2.79 -25.20
C PRO A 28 -25.95 2.09 -26.10
N PRO A 29 -25.91 2.40 -27.42
CA PRO A 29 -24.99 1.74 -28.34
C PRO A 29 -23.53 2.08 -28.03
N VAL A 30 -22.72 1.02 -27.97
CA VAL A 30 -21.31 1.01 -27.57
C VAL A 30 -20.41 1.57 -28.68
N LEU A 31 -19.45 2.42 -28.29
CA LEU A 31 -18.29 2.82 -29.10
C LEU A 31 -17.44 1.59 -29.44
N GLN A 32 -17.23 1.34 -30.73
CA GLN A 32 -16.41 0.25 -31.24
C GLN A 32 -14.94 0.37 -30.78
N MET A 33 -14.51 -0.58 -29.93
CA MET A 33 -13.12 -0.98 -29.82
C MET A 33 -13.02 -2.50 -30.00
N ALA A 34 -12.05 -2.91 -30.83
CA ALA A 34 -11.53 -4.26 -31.14
C ALA A 34 -12.56 -5.41 -31.42
N PRO A 35 -12.55 -6.01 -32.62
CA PRO A 35 -13.39 -7.17 -32.90
C PRO A 35 -12.77 -8.43 -32.26
N ASN A 36 -13.56 -9.13 -31.43
CA ASN A 36 -13.47 -10.56 -31.06
C ASN A 36 -13.52 -10.89 -29.55
N PHE A 37 -14.29 -10.15 -28.74
CA PHE A 37 -14.89 -10.74 -27.53
C PHE A 37 -16.41 -10.84 -27.68
N VAL A 38 -16.87 -12.01 -28.12
CA VAL A 38 -18.27 -12.39 -28.00
C VAL A 38 -18.56 -12.64 -26.52
N VAL A 39 -19.16 -11.66 -25.84
CA VAL A 39 -19.64 -11.83 -24.47
C VAL A 39 -20.91 -12.69 -24.52
N ALA A 40 -20.74 -14.02 -24.46
CA ALA A 40 -21.85 -14.90 -24.17
C ALA A 40 -22.36 -14.62 -22.73
N PRO A 41 -23.68 -14.69 -22.47
CA PRO A 41 -24.23 -14.43 -21.14
C PRO A 41 -23.91 -15.60 -20.20
N LYS A 42 -22.70 -15.62 -19.62
CA LYS A 42 -22.23 -16.67 -18.70
C LYS A 42 -22.68 -16.45 -17.25
N ALA A 43 -23.16 -15.26 -16.88
CA ALA A 43 -23.54 -14.95 -15.48
C ALA A 43 -24.55 -15.93 -14.84
N PRO A 44 -25.60 -16.44 -15.54
CA PRO A 44 -26.54 -17.40 -14.95
C PRO A 44 -25.90 -18.75 -14.58
N THR A 45 -24.74 -19.08 -15.15
CA THR A 45 -24.04 -20.34 -14.85
C THR A 45 -23.14 -20.23 -13.61
N LEU A 46 -22.61 -19.05 -13.30
CA LEU A 46 -21.74 -18.83 -12.13
C LEU A 46 -22.51 -18.82 -10.82
N VAL A 47 -23.74 -18.29 -10.79
CA VAL A 47 -24.59 -18.26 -9.59
C VAL A 47 -24.98 -19.66 -9.07
N ASN A 48 -24.83 -20.68 -9.92
CA ASN A 48 -25.11 -22.07 -9.58
C ASN A 48 -23.85 -22.88 -9.20
N LEU A 49 -22.66 -22.27 -9.30
CA LEU A 49 -21.43 -22.91 -8.86
C LEU A 49 -21.30 -22.83 -7.34
N LYS A 50 -20.72 -23.86 -6.73
CA LYS A 50 -20.31 -23.75 -5.33
C LYS A 50 -19.15 -22.76 -5.25
N PHE A 51 -19.18 -21.88 -4.26
CA PHE A 51 -18.11 -20.91 -4.03
C PHE A 51 -16.72 -21.56 -4.01
N ILE A 52 -16.59 -22.76 -3.42
CA ILE A 52 -15.32 -23.49 -3.40
C ILE A 52 -14.81 -23.88 -4.79
N ASP A 53 -15.70 -24.13 -5.74
CA ASP A 53 -15.33 -24.47 -7.11
C ASP A 53 -14.88 -23.21 -7.86
N VAL A 54 -15.45 -22.04 -7.53
CA VAL A 54 -14.95 -20.74 -8.03
C VAL A 54 -13.54 -20.49 -7.52
N LEU A 55 -13.30 -20.67 -6.21
CA LEU A 55 -11.97 -20.49 -5.61
C LEU A 55 -10.92 -21.48 -6.15
N LYS A 56 -11.29 -22.73 -6.41
CA LYS A 56 -10.36 -23.73 -6.97
C LYS A 56 -9.98 -23.48 -8.43
N ASN A 57 -10.85 -22.80 -9.18
CA ASN A 57 -10.63 -22.48 -10.59
C ASN A 57 -10.06 -21.08 -10.81
N ALA A 58 -10.00 -20.24 -9.77
CA ALA A 58 -9.08 -19.12 -9.74
C ALA A 58 -7.66 -19.69 -9.90
N THR A 59 -6.93 -19.23 -10.92
CA THR A 59 -5.67 -19.81 -11.41
C THR A 59 -4.69 -20.14 -10.27
N PRO A 60 -4.13 -21.35 -10.20
CA PRO A 60 -3.05 -21.63 -9.24
C PRO A 60 -1.85 -20.74 -9.55
N GLY A 61 -1.50 -19.81 -8.65
CA GLY A 61 -0.31 -18.97 -8.76
C GLY A 61 -0.53 -17.48 -8.43
N GLY A 62 -1.73 -16.95 -8.63
CA GLY A 62 -2.06 -15.58 -8.24
C GLY A 62 -2.48 -15.49 -6.78
N SER A 63 -2.21 -14.36 -6.13
CA SER A 63 -2.75 -14.08 -4.81
C SER A 63 -4.27 -13.87 -4.90
N VAL A 64 -5.03 -14.14 -3.82
CA VAL A 64 -6.50 -13.89 -3.81
C VAL A 64 -6.90 -12.47 -4.28
N PRO A 65 -6.12 -11.40 -3.97
CA PRO A 65 -6.33 -10.06 -4.53
C PRO A 65 -6.45 -9.97 -6.06
N ASP A 66 -5.78 -10.85 -6.82
CA ASP A 66 -5.64 -10.70 -8.27
C ASP A 66 -6.88 -11.14 -9.06
N PHE A 67 -7.76 -11.93 -8.44
CA PHE A 67 -8.97 -12.46 -9.09
C PHE A 67 -10.17 -11.54 -8.96
N PHE A 68 -10.28 -10.84 -7.84
CA PHE A 68 -11.43 -10.01 -7.47
C PHE A 68 -10.94 -8.73 -6.80
N HIS A 69 -10.27 -7.88 -7.57
CA HIS A 69 -9.94 -6.53 -7.15
C HIS A 69 -11.13 -5.58 -7.39
N SER A 70 -11.05 -4.37 -6.82
CA SER A 70 -12.00 -3.31 -7.12
C SER A 70 -12.05 -3.06 -8.63
N LEU A 71 -13.21 -3.34 -9.23
CA LEU A 71 -13.48 -2.92 -10.59
C LEU A 71 -13.63 -1.40 -10.58
N GLN A 72 -12.88 -0.70 -11.42
CA GLN A 72 -13.04 0.74 -11.61
C GLN A 72 -14.30 1.08 -12.43
N ASP A 73 -15.45 0.56 -11.98
CA ASP A 73 -16.75 0.80 -12.60
C ASP A 73 -17.12 2.27 -12.42
N PRO A 74 -17.50 3.00 -13.50
CA PRO A 74 -17.82 4.42 -13.42
C PRO A 74 -18.94 4.78 -12.42
N SER A 75 -19.81 3.83 -12.06
CA SER A 75 -20.85 4.04 -11.04
C SER A 75 -20.29 4.15 -9.63
N PHE A 76 -19.08 3.64 -9.38
CA PHE A 76 -18.42 3.65 -8.08
C PHE A 76 -17.15 4.51 -8.09
N HIS A 77 -16.36 4.41 -9.16
CA HIS A 77 -15.18 5.23 -9.43
C HIS A 77 -15.46 6.15 -10.63
N PRO A 78 -15.98 7.37 -10.42
CA PRO A 78 -16.37 8.26 -11.52
C PRO A 78 -15.20 8.70 -12.43
N GLN A 79 -13.97 8.38 -12.02
CA GLN A 79 -12.73 8.62 -12.74
C GLN A 79 -11.80 7.43 -12.51
N VAL A 80 -10.99 7.11 -13.52
CA VAL A 80 -10.00 6.02 -13.45
C VAL A 80 -8.90 6.43 -12.48
N ILE A 81 -8.70 5.63 -11.43
CA ILE A 81 -7.63 5.72 -10.45
C ILE A 81 -6.37 5.11 -11.04
N THR A 82 -5.28 5.88 -10.96
CA THR A 82 -3.92 5.48 -11.31
C THR A 82 -2.97 6.02 -10.24
N ALA A 83 -1.76 5.46 -10.14
CA ALA A 83 -0.73 5.99 -9.25
C ALA A 83 -0.43 7.50 -9.48
N ALA A 84 -0.65 7.97 -10.72
CA ALA A 84 -0.42 9.36 -11.10
C ALA A 84 -1.51 10.34 -10.63
N ASN A 85 -2.71 9.87 -10.26
CA ASN A 85 -3.82 10.75 -9.90
C ASN A 85 -4.49 10.43 -8.56
N GLU A 86 -4.22 9.30 -7.92
CA GLU A 86 -4.91 8.90 -6.68
C GLU A 86 -4.89 9.98 -5.59
N GLY A 87 -3.76 10.67 -5.39
CA GLY A 87 -3.69 11.75 -4.42
C GLY A 87 -4.48 13.00 -4.84
N GLU A 88 -4.56 13.30 -6.13
CA GLU A 88 -5.43 14.37 -6.66
C GLU A 88 -6.91 14.05 -6.41
N ILE A 89 -7.31 12.79 -6.63
CA ILE A 89 -8.66 12.30 -6.36
C ILE A 89 -9.01 12.52 -4.88
N LEU A 90 -8.12 12.12 -3.97
CA LEU A 90 -8.29 12.26 -2.52
C LEU A 90 -8.33 13.73 -2.07
N ALA A 91 -7.47 14.59 -2.64
CA ALA A 91 -7.48 16.03 -2.38
C ALA A 91 -8.81 16.67 -2.75
N ASN A 92 -9.37 16.30 -3.90
CA ASN A 92 -10.63 16.86 -4.40
C ASN A 92 -11.89 16.24 -3.78
N CYS A 93 -11.73 15.24 -2.90
CA CYS A 93 -12.86 14.63 -2.22
C CYS A 93 -13.53 15.59 -1.22
N LYS A 94 -14.75 16.06 -1.51
CA LYS A 94 -15.42 17.09 -0.70
C LYS A 94 -15.88 16.64 0.69
N TRP A 95 -16.03 15.34 0.91
CA TRP A 95 -16.50 14.80 2.20
C TRP A 95 -15.37 14.36 3.12
N VAL A 96 -14.11 14.42 2.64
CA VAL A 96 -12.92 14.13 3.43
C VAL A 96 -12.28 15.45 3.86
N ASP A 97 -12.32 15.75 5.15
CA ASP A 97 -11.74 16.99 5.72
C ASP A 97 -10.24 16.86 6.01
N GLU A 98 -9.79 15.69 6.44
CA GLU A 98 -8.41 15.39 6.85
C GLU A 98 -8.15 13.87 6.76
N MET A 99 -6.88 13.47 6.62
CA MET A 99 -6.47 12.07 6.43
C MET A 99 -5.28 11.71 7.31
N ILE A 100 -5.26 10.48 7.84
CA ILE A 100 -4.03 9.82 8.28
C ILE A 100 -3.66 8.81 7.20
N ILE A 101 -2.41 8.81 6.76
CA ILE A 101 -1.87 7.85 5.79
C ILE A 101 -0.53 7.39 6.35
N GLY A 102 -0.19 6.11 6.18
CA GLY A 102 1.14 5.65 6.52
C GLY A 102 1.44 4.27 5.99
N HIS A 103 2.67 3.86 6.27
CA HIS A 103 3.20 2.56 5.89
C HIS A 103 4.20 2.10 6.97
N THR A 104 4.57 0.83 6.93
CA THR A 104 5.59 0.18 7.76
C THR A 104 6.95 0.19 7.04
N PHE A 105 8.05 -0.09 7.75
CA PHE A 105 9.37 0.01 7.12
C PHE A 105 9.69 -1.15 6.18
N PHE A 106 9.25 -2.36 6.50
CA PHE A 106 9.55 -3.57 5.75
C PHE A 106 8.28 -4.11 5.08
N GLU A 107 7.67 -3.28 4.24
CA GLU A 107 6.41 -3.56 3.51
C GLU A 107 6.48 -4.80 2.61
N GLY A 108 7.65 -5.12 2.06
CA GLY A 108 7.77 -6.21 1.11
C GLY A 108 7.84 -7.60 1.73
N ASP A 109 7.65 -7.74 3.04
CA ASP A 109 7.58 -9.04 3.70
C ASP A 109 6.39 -9.87 3.18
N ILE A 110 5.32 -9.23 2.71
CA ILE A 110 4.19 -9.92 2.08
C ILE A 110 4.60 -10.73 0.85
N PHE A 111 5.71 -10.36 0.20
CA PHE A 111 6.23 -11.06 -0.96
C PHE A 111 7.19 -12.20 -0.59
N ILE A 112 7.61 -12.32 0.68
CA ILE A 112 8.61 -13.30 1.13
C ILE A 112 8.26 -14.73 0.72
N GLY A 113 6.97 -15.10 0.69
CA GLY A 113 6.55 -16.43 0.22
C GLY A 113 7.05 -16.76 -1.19
N GLY A 114 7.04 -15.77 -2.10
CA GLY A 114 7.55 -15.88 -3.46
C GLY A 114 9.06 -15.64 -3.58
N LEU A 115 9.68 -14.99 -2.59
CA LEU A 115 11.11 -14.66 -2.56
C LEU A 115 11.99 -15.77 -1.95
N LYS A 116 11.44 -16.96 -1.71
CA LYS A 116 12.18 -18.09 -1.11
C LYS A 116 12.84 -19.00 -2.16
N PRO A 117 13.98 -19.62 -1.82
CA PRO A 117 14.53 -20.72 -2.60
C PRO A 117 13.58 -21.93 -2.67
N PRO A 118 13.66 -22.76 -3.72
CA PRO A 118 14.58 -22.65 -4.86
C PRO A 118 14.07 -21.73 -5.97
N THR A 119 12.83 -21.24 -5.88
CA THR A 119 12.14 -20.49 -6.95
C THR A 119 12.67 -19.07 -7.11
N PHE A 120 13.23 -18.49 -6.04
CA PHE A 120 13.84 -17.18 -6.07
C PHE A 120 15.34 -17.24 -5.74
N ASN A 121 16.13 -16.52 -6.53
CA ASN A 121 17.57 -16.34 -6.35
C ASN A 121 18.01 -15.06 -7.10
N TYR A 122 19.29 -14.71 -7.01
CA TYR A 122 19.81 -13.47 -7.60
C TYR A 122 19.58 -13.39 -9.11
N THR A 123 19.72 -14.50 -9.84
CA THR A 123 19.48 -14.55 -11.28
C THR A 123 18.03 -14.24 -11.61
N VAL A 124 17.09 -14.80 -10.86
CA VAL A 124 15.64 -14.54 -11.03
C VAL A 124 15.32 -13.07 -10.72
N LEU A 125 15.87 -12.50 -9.65
CA LEU A 125 15.71 -11.07 -9.34
C LEU A 125 16.20 -10.18 -10.49
N VAL A 126 17.40 -10.45 -11.00
CA VAL A 126 17.98 -9.70 -12.13
C VAL A 126 17.12 -9.83 -13.39
N GLU A 127 16.60 -11.03 -13.67
CA GLU A 127 15.72 -11.28 -14.81
C GLU A 127 14.43 -10.47 -14.72
N ILE A 128 13.72 -10.54 -13.58
CA ILE A 128 12.48 -9.79 -13.32
C ILE A 128 12.72 -8.28 -13.48
N MET A 129 13.78 -7.76 -12.86
CA MET A 129 14.13 -6.34 -12.94
C MET A 129 14.53 -5.92 -14.36
N ASN A 130 15.26 -6.77 -15.10
CA ASN A 130 15.67 -6.50 -16.48
C ASN A 130 14.47 -6.45 -17.42
N ILE A 131 13.50 -7.36 -17.27
CA ILE A 131 12.29 -7.35 -18.08
C ILE A 131 11.49 -6.06 -17.82
N SER A 132 11.42 -5.63 -16.57
CA SER A 132 10.65 -4.46 -16.16
C SER A 132 11.31 -3.13 -16.56
N TYR A 133 12.63 -3.00 -16.37
CA TYR A 133 13.32 -1.70 -16.42
C TYR A 133 14.57 -1.67 -17.33
N GLY A 134 14.99 -2.80 -17.87
CA GLY A 134 16.21 -2.95 -18.65
C GLY A 134 17.49 -3.01 -17.81
N THR A 135 18.58 -3.47 -18.44
CA THR A 135 19.84 -3.82 -17.76
C THR A 135 20.51 -2.66 -17.04
N ASN A 136 20.57 -1.48 -17.66
CA ASN A 136 21.29 -0.33 -17.07
C ASN A 136 20.60 0.17 -15.79
N ARG A 137 19.26 0.25 -15.79
CA ARG A 137 18.50 0.68 -14.61
C ARG A 137 18.53 -0.38 -13.53
N THR A 138 18.38 -1.65 -13.92
CA THR A 138 18.49 -2.79 -12.99
C THR A 138 19.81 -2.78 -12.26
N GLN A 139 20.94 -2.67 -12.96
CA GLN A 139 22.24 -2.65 -12.30
C GLN A 139 22.38 -1.46 -11.35
N ALA A 140 21.93 -0.27 -11.75
CA ALA A 140 21.97 0.91 -10.89
C ALA A 140 21.13 0.72 -9.61
N VAL A 141 19.97 0.09 -9.69
CA VAL A 141 19.13 -0.25 -8.54
C VAL A 141 19.83 -1.26 -7.62
N LEU A 142 20.32 -2.37 -8.18
CA LEU A 142 21.00 -3.40 -7.38
C LEU A 142 22.24 -2.84 -6.68
N ASP A 143 23.02 -2.00 -7.36
CA ASP A 143 24.18 -1.33 -6.76
C ASP A 143 23.79 -0.40 -5.62
N TYR A 144 22.72 0.40 -5.80
CA TYR A 144 22.28 1.36 -4.79
C TYR A 144 21.71 0.67 -3.54
N TYR A 145 20.98 -0.43 -3.73
CA TYR A 145 20.47 -1.28 -2.65
C TYR A 145 21.49 -2.29 -2.11
N LYS A 146 22.71 -2.32 -2.69
CA LYS A 146 23.80 -3.24 -2.33
C LYS A 146 23.39 -4.71 -2.44
N ILE A 147 22.58 -5.03 -3.44
CA ILE A 147 22.15 -6.39 -3.75
C ILE A 147 23.17 -6.99 -4.72
N THR A 148 23.91 -7.99 -4.24
CA THR A 148 25.03 -8.59 -4.96
C THR A 148 24.86 -10.10 -5.08
N PRO A 149 25.49 -10.76 -6.07
CA PRO A 149 25.34 -12.20 -6.29
C PRO A 149 25.92 -13.07 -5.16
N ASP A 150 26.74 -12.51 -4.28
CA ASP A 150 27.34 -13.18 -3.12
C ASP A 150 26.50 -13.11 -1.84
N LEU A 151 25.35 -12.41 -1.85
CA LEU A 151 24.41 -12.46 -0.74
C LEU A 151 23.95 -13.89 -0.49
N SER A 152 23.88 -14.29 0.78
CA SER A 152 23.22 -15.54 1.15
C SER A 152 21.73 -15.47 0.76
N SER A 153 21.08 -16.62 0.54
CA SER A 153 19.66 -16.64 0.20
C SER A 153 18.79 -15.87 1.20
N TYR A 154 19.12 -15.96 2.49
CA TYR A 154 18.47 -15.17 3.54
C TYR A 154 18.67 -13.67 3.33
N LEU A 155 19.90 -13.20 3.15
CA LEU A 155 20.14 -11.76 2.97
C LEU A 155 19.56 -11.22 1.67
N LEU A 156 19.55 -12.03 0.61
CA LEU A 156 18.91 -11.69 -0.66
C LEU A 156 17.39 -11.53 -0.49
N GLU A 157 16.73 -12.45 0.20
CA GLU A 157 15.29 -12.40 0.50
C GLU A 157 14.92 -11.09 1.20
N PHE A 158 15.65 -10.71 2.24
CA PHE A 158 15.41 -9.45 2.95
C PHE A 158 15.73 -8.22 2.10
N ALA A 159 16.84 -8.21 1.36
CA ALA A 159 17.20 -7.07 0.53
C ALA A 159 16.21 -6.87 -0.63
N ALA A 160 15.74 -7.97 -1.23
CA ALA A 160 14.67 -7.95 -2.23
C ALA A 160 13.33 -7.50 -1.61
N GLY A 161 12.99 -7.96 -0.40
CA GLY A 161 11.80 -7.51 0.32
C GLY A 161 11.81 -5.99 0.58
N TYR A 162 12.95 -5.42 0.98
CA TYR A 162 13.07 -3.96 1.11
C TYR A 162 12.89 -3.24 -0.23
N LEU A 163 13.56 -3.73 -1.28
CA LEU A 163 13.44 -3.15 -2.63
C LEU A 163 12.00 -3.19 -3.15
N PHE A 164 11.34 -4.34 -3.08
CA PHE A 164 9.97 -4.50 -3.58
C PHE A 164 8.95 -3.78 -2.69
N GLY A 165 9.15 -3.73 -1.38
CA GLY A 165 8.33 -2.91 -0.48
C GLY A 165 8.46 -1.41 -0.75
N ASP A 166 9.63 -0.94 -1.19
CA ASP A 166 9.82 0.42 -1.65
C ASP A 166 9.10 0.67 -2.98
N ILE A 167 9.31 -0.18 -3.99
CA ILE A 167 8.75 -0.03 -5.33
C ILE A 167 7.22 -0.16 -5.35
N LEU A 168 6.66 -1.17 -4.67
CA LEU A 168 5.25 -1.57 -4.84
C LEU A 168 4.29 -0.92 -3.84
N LEU A 169 4.80 -0.28 -2.78
CA LEU A 169 3.96 0.20 -1.68
C LEU A 169 4.44 1.57 -1.18
N SER A 170 5.66 1.63 -0.66
CA SER A 170 6.08 2.78 0.15
C SER A 170 6.31 4.05 -0.68
N GLN A 171 6.91 3.92 -1.86
CA GLN A 171 7.13 5.05 -2.78
C GLN A 171 5.79 5.65 -3.24
N ASP A 172 4.82 4.80 -3.59
CA ASP A 172 3.50 5.22 -4.04
C ASP A 172 2.71 5.92 -2.94
N ILE A 173 2.72 5.38 -1.72
CA ILE A 173 2.10 6.04 -0.55
C ILE A 173 2.68 7.45 -0.35
N ASN A 174 4.00 7.59 -0.41
CA ASN A 174 4.66 8.89 -0.33
C ASN A 174 4.27 9.82 -1.50
N ASN A 175 4.10 9.28 -2.71
CA ASN A 175 3.66 10.06 -3.86
C ASN A 175 2.20 10.53 -3.72
N ILE A 176 1.31 9.69 -3.21
CA ILE A 176 -0.08 10.03 -2.88
C ILE A 176 -0.11 11.19 -1.88
N VAL A 177 0.65 11.11 -0.80
CA VAL A 177 0.71 12.16 0.23
C VAL A 177 1.19 13.50 -0.36
N LYS A 178 2.24 13.48 -1.20
CA LYS A 178 2.72 14.68 -1.92
C LYS A 178 1.68 15.25 -2.86
N GLN A 179 0.99 14.40 -3.63
CA GLN A 179 -0.08 14.81 -4.54
C GLN A 179 -1.22 15.47 -3.76
N ILE A 180 -1.63 14.90 -2.62
CA ILE A 180 -2.71 15.49 -1.80
C ILE A 180 -2.32 16.89 -1.32
N ALA A 181 -1.13 17.02 -0.74
CA ALA A 181 -0.63 18.29 -0.23
C ALA A 181 -0.54 19.34 -1.36
N THR A 182 -0.02 18.93 -2.53
CA THR A 182 0.10 19.79 -3.72
C THR A 182 -1.25 20.24 -4.25
N THR A 183 -2.15 19.31 -4.52
CA THR A 183 -3.45 19.61 -5.13
C THR A 183 -4.33 20.41 -4.19
N SER A 184 -4.29 20.12 -2.88
CA SER A 184 -5.06 20.89 -1.90
C SER A 184 -4.39 22.22 -1.53
N ASN A 185 -3.17 22.50 -1.99
CA ASN A 185 -2.36 23.64 -1.55
C ASN A 185 -2.30 23.72 -0.01
N ASP A 186 -2.02 22.58 0.62
CA ASP A 186 -1.99 22.35 2.07
C ASP A 186 -3.29 22.70 2.83
N THR A 187 -4.42 22.91 2.13
CA THR A 187 -5.71 23.22 2.77
C THR A 187 -6.43 22.00 3.34
N LYS A 188 -6.04 20.79 2.92
CA LYS A 188 -6.54 19.51 3.44
C LYS A 188 -5.44 18.80 4.22
N PRO A 189 -5.48 18.79 5.57
CA PRO A 189 -4.42 18.18 6.37
C PRO A 189 -4.24 16.69 6.07
N VAL A 190 -2.98 16.29 5.86
CA VAL A 190 -2.56 14.89 5.77
C VAL A 190 -1.54 14.62 6.85
N TYR A 191 -1.86 13.72 7.77
CA TYR A 191 -0.96 13.26 8.82
C TYR A 191 -0.27 12.00 8.33
N TYR A 192 0.94 12.16 7.79
CA TYR A 192 1.70 11.07 7.23
C TYR A 192 2.55 10.37 8.30
N TYR A 193 2.57 9.03 8.32
CA TYR A 193 3.46 8.28 9.18
C TYR A 193 4.27 7.16 8.51
N ASN A 194 5.48 6.95 9.05
CA ASN A 194 6.29 5.76 8.75
C ASN A 194 6.45 4.95 10.05
N PHE A 195 5.90 3.74 10.08
CA PHE A 195 5.90 2.87 11.25
C PHE A 195 7.15 1.99 11.28
N GLY A 196 8.07 2.30 12.19
CA GLY A 196 9.35 1.59 12.33
C GLY A 196 9.50 0.84 13.66
N GLN A 197 8.42 0.70 14.45
CA GLN A 197 8.46 -0.13 15.65
C GLN A 197 8.51 -1.61 15.23
N GLN A 198 9.46 -2.33 15.79
CA GLN A 198 9.75 -3.72 15.44
C GLN A 198 8.71 -4.67 16.02
N ASN A 199 8.42 -5.78 15.34
CA ASN A 199 7.58 -6.83 15.87
C ASN A 199 8.15 -7.37 17.19
N PRO A 200 7.41 -7.28 18.31
CA PRO A 200 7.90 -7.62 19.65
C PRO A 200 7.62 -9.08 20.05
N ILE A 201 7.06 -9.90 19.16
CA ILE A 201 6.68 -11.29 19.43
C ILE A 201 7.88 -12.20 19.12
N GLU A 202 8.56 -12.70 20.16
CA GLU A 202 9.83 -13.46 20.03
C GLU A 202 9.73 -14.72 19.15
N ASP A 203 8.60 -15.41 19.17
CA ASP A 203 8.37 -16.62 18.37
C ASP A 203 7.96 -16.33 16.91
N SER A 204 7.86 -15.05 16.53
CA SER A 204 7.54 -14.64 15.16
C SER A 204 8.75 -14.83 14.24
N PRO A 205 8.58 -15.36 13.01
CA PRO A 205 9.65 -15.35 12.01
C PRO A 205 10.07 -13.94 11.57
N LEU A 206 9.26 -12.93 11.90
CA LEU A 206 9.51 -11.51 11.62
C LEU A 206 9.82 -10.72 12.90
N PHE A 207 10.16 -11.40 14.02
CA PHE A 207 10.62 -10.75 15.24
C PHE A 207 11.77 -9.77 14.95
N GLY A 208 11.68 -8.55 15.49
CA GLY A 208 12.68 -7.51 15.24
C GLY A 208 12.53 -6.75 13.93
N TYR A 209 11.49 -7.01 13.13
CA TYR A 209 11.20 -6.28 11.89
C TYR A 209 9.90 -5.50 11.98
N ALA A 210 9.90 -4.26 11.47
CA ALA A 210 8.70 -3.44 11.33
C ALA A 210 8.03 -3.74 9.99
N HIS A 211 7.44 -4.94 9.92
CA HIS A 211 6.89 -5.55 8.70
C HIS A 211 5.47 -5.08 8.38
N HIS A 212 4.94 -5.44 7.21
CA HIS A 212 3.58 -5.11 6.78
C HIS A 212 2.54 -5.43 7.85
N GLU A 213 1.57 -4.54 8.03
CA GLU A 213 0.47 -4.62 9.02
C GLU A 213 0.89 -4.64 10.51
N ILE A 214 2.18 -4.53 10.86
CA ILE A 214 2.60 -4.57 12.27
C ILE A 214 1.99 -3.41 13.08
N ASP A 215 1.75 -2.26 12.44
CA ASP A 215 1.12 -1.09 13.03
C ASP A 215 -0.30 -1.36 13.53
N LEU A 216 -1.01 -2.34 12.96
CA LEU A 216 -2.31 -2.79 13.43
C LEU A 216 -2.23 -3.38 14.84
N LEU A 217 -1.17 -4.14 15.17
CA LEU A 217 -0.99 -4.70 16.51
C LEU A 217 -0.86 -3.59 17.57
N TYR A 218 -0.18 -2.50 17.22
CA TYR A 218 0.01 -1.34 18.08
C TYR A 218 -1.24 -0.45 18.14
N LEU A 219 -2.00 -0.35 17.05
CA LEU A 219 -3.24 0.41 16.99
C LEU A 219 -4.35 -0.23 17.85
N PHE A 220 -4.61 -1.52 17.66
CA PHE A 220 -5.71 -2.21 18.33
C PHE A 220 -5.34 -2.67 19.75
N GLN A 221 -4.05 -2.84 20.05
CA GLN A 221 -3.54 -3.16 21.39
C GLN A 221 -3.99 -4.51 21.97
N ASP A 222 -4.67 -5.35 21.17
CA ASP A 222 -5.16 -6.67 21.58
C ASP A 222 -4.02 -7.63 21.98
N TYR A 223 -2.80 -7.35 21.51
CA TYR A 223 -1.60 -8.16 21.77
C TYR A 223 -0.64 -7.58 22.82
N ASN A 224 -0.98 -6.46 23.47
CA ASN A 224 -0.14 -5.86 24.51
C ASN A 224 0.33 -6.84 25.61
N PRO A 225 -0.50 -7.81 26.07
CA PRO A 225 -0.06 -8.82 27.05
C PRO A 225 1.06 -9.75 26.55
N TYR A 226 1.24 -9.89 25.23
CA TYR A 226 2.25 -10.74 24.60
C TYR A 226 3.51 -10.00 24.21
N PHE A 227 3.52 -8.67 24.31
CA PHE A 227 4.72 -7.88 24.02
C PHE A 227 5.77 -8.18 25.08
N TYR A 228 6.99 -8.50 24.67
CA TYR A 228 8.03 -8.85 25.64
C TYR A 228 8.47 -7.61 26.44
N TYR A 229 8.68 -6.48 25.77
CA TYR A 229 9.22 -5.26 26.38
C TYR A 229 8.15 -4.21 26.72
N ASP A 230 8.37 -3.46 27.80
CA ASP A 230 7.46 -2.37 28.23
C ASP A 230 7.41 -1.20 27.25
N TYR A 231 8.51 -0.93 26.54
CA TYR A 231 8.54 0.16 25.55
C TYR A 231 7.60 -0.12 24.37
N ASP A 232 7.36 -1.39 24.01
CA ASP A 232 6.42 -1.75 22.95
C ASP A 232 4.98 -1.47 23.38
N ARG A 233 4.63 -1.84 24.62
CA ARG A 233 3.32 -1.49 25.22
C ARG A 233 3.13 0.02 25.26
N TYR A 234 4.15 0.74 25.69
CA TYR A 234 4.11 2.20 25.75
C TYR A 234 3.93 2.82 24.35
N ALA A 235 4.67 2.34 23.34
CA ALA A 235 4.50 2.77 21.96
C ALA A 235 3.09 2.51 21.43
N ALA A 236 2.50 1.36 21.76
CA ALA A 236 1.14 1.01 21.36
C ALA A 236 0.10 1.97 21.97
N VAL A 237 0.26 2.30 23.25
CA VAL A 237 -0.59 3.29 23.93
C VAL A 237 -0.46 4.68 23.29
N GLU A 238 0.75 5.14 23.01
CA GLU A 238 0.98 6.45 22.39
C GLU A 238 0.42 6.51 20.95
N PHE A 239 0.62 5.46 20.16
CA PHE A 239 0.05 5.36 18.81
C PHE A 239 -1.48 5.36 18.85
N GLY A 240 -2.09 4.56 19.73
CA GLY A 240 -3.53 4.56 19.94
C GLY A 240 -4.08 5.93 20.38
N LYS A 241 -3.38 6.65 21.27
CA LYS A 241 -3.77 8.02 21.67
C LYS A 241 -3.76 8.98 20.49
N ALA A 242 -2.79 8.87 19.59
CA ALA A 242 -2.73 9.71 18.39
C ALA A 242 -3.93 9.46 17.47
N TRP A 243 -4.25 8.19 17.18
CA TRP A 243 -5.46 7.84 16.42
C TRP A 243 -6.74 8.30 17.12
N LEU A 244 -6.83 8.17 18.44
CA LEU A 244 -7.94 8.69 19.23
C LEU A 244 -8.03 10.23 19.17
N ALA A 245 -6.90 10.95 19.13
CA ALA A 245 -6.92 12.39 18.93
C ALA A 245 -7.55 12.75 17.58
N PHE A 246 -7.10 12.10 16.50
CA PHE A 246 -7.60 12.31 15.14
C PHE A 246 -9.09 12.05 15.00
N VAL A 247 -9.60 10.91 15.48
CA VAL A 247 -11.04 10.62 15.37
C VAL A 247 -11.91 11.58 16.18
N ASN A 248 -11.33 12.26 17.19
CA ASN A 248 -11.98 13.31 17.98
C ASN A 248 -11.73 14.73 17.43
N GLY A 249 -11.27 14.87 16.17
CA GLY A 249 -11.07 16.16 15.50
C GLY A 249 -9.89 16.96 16.05
N ARG A 250 -8.88 16.28 16.61
CA ARG A 250 -7.63 16.88 17.07
C ARG A 250 -6.48 16.34 16.23
N ALA A 251 -5.55 17.21 15.84
CA ALA A 251 -4.36 16.79 15.12
C ALA A 251 -3.59 15.72 15.94
N PRO A 252 -3.28 14.55 15.35
CA PRO A 252 -2.50 13.52 16.01
C PRO A 252 -1.00 13.87 16.08
N TRP A 253 -0.51 14.67 15.13
CA TRP A 253 0.84 15.24 14.99
C TRP A 253 0.82 16.35 13.93
N THR A 254 1.96 16.94 13.61
CA THR A 254 2.10 17.99 12.59
C THR A 254 1.69 17.48 11.19
N PRO A 255 0.79 18.16 10.46
CA PRO A 255 0.46 17.79 9.08
C PRO A 255 1.67 17.86 8.14
N PHE A 256 1.70 16.94 7.18
CA PHE A 256 2.67 16.92 6.09
C PHE A 256 2.55 18.18 5.23
N THR A 257 3.69 18.73 4.80
CA THR A 257 3.75 19.84 3.82
C THR A 257 4.85 19.62 2.78
N ILE A 258 4.64 20.12 1.56
CA ILE A 258 5.55 19.93 0.39
C ILE A 258 6.92 20.58 0.61
N GLY A 259 6.97 21.65 1.42
CA GLY A 259 8.12 22.55 1.56
C GLY A 259 9.05 22.30 2.75
N GLY A 260 8.77 21.31 3.61
CA GLY A 260 9.70 20.96 4.70
C GLY A 260 9.12 20.66 6.08
N GLY A 261 7.82 20.40 6.22
CA GLY A 261 7.23 19.96 7.49
C GLY A 261 7.10 18.45 7.56
N GLU A 262 8.03 17.85 8.31
CA GLU A 262 7.83 16.74 9.27
C GLU A 262 6.92 15.56 8.84
N VAL A 263 7.51 14.37 8.79
CA VAL A 263 6.78 13.10 8.80
C VAL A 263 6.81 12.58 10.23
N ALA A 264 5.66 12.20 10.79
CA ALA A 264 5.68 11.46 12.04
C ALA A 264 6.25 10.08 11.76
N ALA A 265 7.42 9.76 12.31
CA ALA A 265 7.85 8.37 12.35
C ALA A 265 7.49 7.81 13.73
N THR A 266 6.75 6.71 13.75
CA THR A 266 6.60 5.96 15.00
C THR A 266 7.85 5.12 15.16
N LEU A 267 8.76 5.53 16.04
CA LEU A 267 10.04 4.86 16.27
C LEU A 267 10.32 4.68 17.75
N ARG A 268 10.61 3.43 18.12
CA ARG A 268 11.42 3.01 19.27
C ARG A 268 10.93 3.37 20.67
N ASP A 269 9.66 3.73 20.86
CA ASP A 269 8.96 3.91 22.16
C ASP A 269 7.85 4.97 22.08
N ARG A 270 7.85 5.87 21.10
CA ARG A 270 6.81 6.91 21.00
C ARG A 270 6.56 7.36 19.55
N VAL A 271 5.43 8.04 19.35
CA VAL A 271 5.19 8.84 18.15
C VAL A 271 6.16 10.02 18.19
N GLN A 272 7.04 10.12 17.19
CA GLN A 272 8.04 11.17 17.08
C GLN A 272 7.97 11.82 15.70
N GLU A 273 8.04 13.14 15.65
CA GLU A 273 8.11 13.86 14.39
C GLU A 273 9.57 13.97 13.96
N PHE A 274 9.86 13.55 12.73
CA PHE A 274 11.18 13.71 12.12
C PHE A 274 11.03 14.51 10.85
N LYS A 275 11.97 15.44 10.64
CA LYS A 275 12.07 16.10 9.35
C LYS A 275 12.57 15.08 8.34
N ARG A 276 12.10 15.20 7.11
CA ARG A 276 12.62 14.41 5.99
C ARG A 276 14.15 14.49 5.85
N ALA A 277 14.72 15.66 6.16
CA ALA A 277 16.17 15.87 6.17
C ALA A 277 16.90 15.05 7.26
N ASP A 278 16.19 14.65 8.31
CA ASP A 278 16.68 13.87 9.45
C ASP A 278 16.32 12.38 9.31
N ASP A 279 15.92 11.91 8.11
CA ASP A 279 15.62 10.50 7.86
C ASP A 279 16.89 9.64 7.99
N HIS A 280 17.09 9.13 9.20
CA HIS A 280 18.21 8.27 9.55
C HIS A 280 18.20 6.92 8.80
N TYR A 281 17.07 6.50 8.26
CA TYR A 281 16.95 5.23 7.54
C TYR A 281 17.21 5.40 6.04
N GLY A 282 17.21 6.65 5.56
CA GLY A 282 17.49 6.99 4.17
C GLY A 282 16.43 6.50 3.20
N ARG A 283 15.20 6.27 3.64
CA ARG A 283 14.06 5.88 2.80
C ARG A 283 13.82 6.90 1.69
N TYR A 284 13.82 8.19 2.03
CA TYR A 284 13.56 9.22 1.02
C TYR A 284 14.62 9.27 -0.08
N ARG A 285 15.90 9.03 0.24
CA ARG A 285 16.95 8.97 -0.79
C ARG A 285 16.80 7.74 -1.70
N PHE A 286 16.28 6.62 -1.18
CA PHE A 286 15.98 5.44 -2.00
C PHE A 286 14.83 5.75 -2.96
N TRP A 287 13.74 6.33 -2.48
CA TRP A 287 12.61 6.70 -3.33
C TRP A 287 12.97 7.77 -4.36
N GLU A 288 13.72 8.81 -3.98
CA GLU A 288 14.23 9.83 -4.91
C GLU A 288 15.14 9.21 -5.98
N PHE A 289 15.91 8.19 -5.62
CA PHE A 289 16.75 7.46 -6.55
C PHE A 289 15.91 6.61 -7.53
N LEU A 290 14.89 5.91 -7.05
CA LEU A 290 13.93 5.17 -7.88
C LEU A 290 13.19 6.12 -8.84
N ASP A 291 12.65 7.24 -8.34
CA ASP A 291 12.00 8.29 -9.12
C ASP A 291 12.93 8.80 -10.24
N LYS A 292 14.19 9.11 -9.90
CA LYS A 292 15.18 9.61 -10.87
C LYS A 292 15.48 8.60 -11.98
N LEU A 293 15.42 7.31 -11.68
CA LEU A 293 15.61 6.25 -12.67
C LEU A 293 14.33 5.92 -13.45
N GLY A 294 13.17 6.46 -13.05
CA GLY A 294 11.87 6.08 -13.60
C GLY A 294 11.56 4.61 -13.32
N ILE A 295 11.79 4.18 -12.08
CA ILE A 295 11.31 2.90 -11.56
C ILE A 295 9.92 3.13 -10.97
N ASP A 296 8.96 2.39 -11.47
CA ASP A 296 7.55 2.38 -11.06
C ASP A 296 7.12 0.97 -10.62
N ASP A 297 5.84 0.78 -10.34
CA ASP A 297 5.26 -0.48 -9.87
C ASP A 297 5.15 -1.60 -10.94
N THR A 298 5.68 -1.40 -12.16
CA THR A 298 5.57 -2.38 -13.27
C THR A 298 6.06 -3.78 -12.88
N VAL A 299 7.04 -3.88 -11.96
CA VAL A 299 7.54 -5.17 -11.46
C VAL A 299 6.49 -5.98 -10.67
N GLY A 300 5.42 -5.33 -10.21
CA GLY A 300 4.30 -5.95 -9.51
C GLY A 300 3.64 -7.08 -10.32
N GLN A 301 3.69 -6.99 -11.66
CA GLN A 301 3.15 -8.00 -12.58
C GLN A 301 3.79 -9.40 -12.42
N PHE A 302 4.94 -9.50 -11.75
CA PHE A 302 5.61 -10.78 -11.50
C PHE A 302 5.25 -11.42 -10.16
N PHE A 303 4.51 -10.70 -9.31
CA PHE A 303 4.00 -11.18 -8.04
C PHE A 303 2.52 -11.59 -8.10
N THR A 304 1.89 -11.43 -9.26
CA THR A 304 0.48 -11.72 -9.60
C THR A 304 0.39 -12.84 -10.63
#